data_AF-W2U0D6-F1
#
_entry.id   AF-W2U0D6-F1
#
_cell.length_a   1.000
_cell.length_b   1.000
_cell.length_c   1.000
_cell.angle_alpha   90.00
_cell.angle_beta   90.00
_cell.angle_gamma   90.00
#
_symmetry.space_group_name_H-M   'P 1'
#
loop_
_entity.id
_entity.type
_entity.pdbx_description
1 polymer ?
#
loop_
_entity_poly.entity_id
_entity_poly.type
_entity_poly.pdbx_seq_one_letter_code
_entity_poly.pdbx_strand_id
1 'polypeptide(L)' 'MDKEDALKQAISTWWKELADVGLGEDTTYKAAMKNTLGQFANMAHDQTKQVGCSVETCTKQGFTLVVCQYDK' A
#
# COMPACT_ATOMS: atom_id res chain seq x y z
N MET A 1 10.67 -16.15 1.78
CA MET A 1 10.64 -14.81 2.40
C MET A 1 9.87 -14.94 3.69
N ASP A 2 10.36 -14.33 4.78
CA ASP A 2 9.63 -14.30 6.04
C ASP A 2 8.37 -13.42 5.92
N LYS A 3 7.34 -13.68 6.73
CA LYS A 3 6.08 -12.91 6.67
C LYS A 3 6.28 -11.46 7.08
N GLU A 4 7.12 -11.19 8.08
CA GLU A 4 7.42 -9.82 8.52
C GLU A 4 8.19 -9.06 7.45
N ASP A 5 9.16 -9.70 6.80
CA ASP A 5 9.92 -9.11 5.69
C ASP A 5 9.03 -8.79 4.49
N ALA A 6 8.12 -9.70 4.13
CA ALA A 6 7.15 -9.47 3.06
C ALA A 6 6.24 -8.28 3.37
N LEU A 7 5.77 -8.17 4.62
CA LEU A 7 4.96 -7.02 5.06
C LEU A 7 5.75 -5.71 5.00
N LYS A 8 6.98 -5.69 5.52
CA LYS A 8 7.86 -4.51 5.46
C LYS A 8 8.13 -4.08 4.02
N GLN A 9 8.38 -5.05 3.13
CA GLN A 9 8.60 -4.79 1.72
C GLN A 9 7.35 -4.17 1.08
N ALA A 10 6.17 -4.76 1.30
CA ALA A 10 4.92 -4.24 0.75
C ALA A 10 4.62 -2.80 1.22
N ILE A 11 4.69 -2.54 2.52
CA ILE A 11 4.49 -1.20 3.10
C ILE A 11 5.47 -0.20 2.51
N SER A 12 6.75 -0.57 2.40
CA SER A 12 7.78 0.30 1.82
C SER A 12 7.54 0.59 0.35
N THR A 13 7.13 -0.42 -0.43
CA THR A 13 6.79 -0.27 -1.84
C THR A 13 5.61 0.67 -2.03
N TRP A 14 4.53 0.49 -1.27
CA TRP A 14 3.34 1.35 -1.34
C TRP A 14 3.64 2.79 -0.94
N TRP A 15 4.41 3.00 0.13
CA TRP A 15 4.78 4.34 0.56
C TRP A 15 5.69 5.04 -0.46
N LYS A 16 6.56 4.28 -1.14
CA LYS A 16 7.51 4.81 -2.12
C LYS A 16 6.83 5.39 -3.37
N GLU A 17 5.57 5.04 -3.66
CA GLU A 17 4.78 5.66 -4.73
C GLU A 17 4.85 7.20 -4.67
N LEU A 18 4.83 7.78 -3.46
CA LEU A 18 4.99 9.22 -3.26
C LEU A 18 6.32 9.75 -3.79
N ALA A 19 7.42 9.06 -3.50
CA ALA A 19 8.75 9.49 -3.91
C ALA A 19 8.97 9.33 -5.42
N ASP A 20 8.36 8.31 -6.03
CA ASP A 20 8.53 8.00 -7.45
C ASP A 20 7.64 8.90 -8.34
N VAL A 21 6.42 9.25 -7.90
CA VAL A 21 5.45 10.01 -8.69
C VAL A 21 5.39 11.49 -8.27
N GLY A 22 5.47 11.76 -6.98
CA GLY A 22 5.24 13.09 -6.40
C GLY A 22 3.75 13.47 -6.31
N LEU A 23 3.43 14.37 -5.37
CA LEU A 23 2.06 14.93 -5.22
C LEU A 23 1.90 16.31 -5.86
N GLY A 24 2.98 17.08 -6.01
CA GLY A 24 2.89 18.50 -6.38
C GLY A 24 2.21 19.33 -5.28
N GLU A 25 1.61 20.46 -5.66
CA GLU A 25 0.93 21.37 -4.72
C GLU A 25 -0.51 20.96 -4.41
N ASP A 26 -1.18 20.27 -5.33
CA ASP A 26 -2.56 19.79 -5.17
C ASP A 26 -2.56 18.35 -4.68
N THR A 27 -2.83 18.19 -3.38
CA THR A 27 -2.89 16.88 -2.71
C THR A 27 -4.24 16.17 -2.89
N THR A 28 -5.16 16.71 -3.70
CA THR A 28 -6.46 16.09 -3.95
C THR A 28 -6.28 14.78 -4.73
N TYR A 29 -6.74 13.67 -4.14
CA TYR A 29 -6.74 12.38 -4.82
C TYR A 29 -7.73 12.36 -5.99
N LYS A 30 -7.24 12.03 -7.19
CA LYS A 30 -8.02 11.99 -8.44
C LYS A 30 -8.09 10.55 -8.95
N ALA A 31 -9.17 10.21 -9.66
CA ALA A 31 -9.36 8.87 -10.23
C ALA A 31 -8.18 8.40 -11.11
N ALA A 32 -7.53 9.33 -11.83
CA ALA A 32 -6.34 9.06 -12.63
C ALA A 32 -5.12 8.58 -11.81
N MET A 33 -5.08 8.86 -10.51
CA MET A 33 -3.99 8.50 -9.61
C MET A 33 -4.13 7.08 -9.03
N LYS A 34 -5.24 6.38 -9.31
CA LYS A 34 -5.54 5.07 -8.70
C LYS A 34 -4.46 4.03 -8.89
N ASN A 35 -3.76 4.05 -10.02
CA ASN A 35 -2.74 3.07 -10.35
C ASN A 35 -1.31 3.54 -10.04
N THR A 36 -1.12 4.77 -9.56
CA THR A 36 0.21 5.37 -9.33
C THR A 36 0.44 5.80 -7.89
N LEU A 37 -0.60 6.29 -7.21
CA LEU A 37 -0.57 6.76 -5.83
C LEU A 37 -1.68 6.14 -4.99
N GLY A 38 -2.43 5.18 -5.52
CA GLY A 38 -3.61 4.64 -4.85
C GLY A 38 -3.27 3.91 -3.55
N GLN A 39 -2.11 3.25 -3.50
CA GLN A 39 -1.69 2.50 -2.31
C GLN A 39 -1.18 3.47 -1.24
N PHE A 40 -0.34 4.42 -1.64
CA PHE A 40 0.07 5.53 -0.79
C PHE A 40 -1.13 6.32 -0.24
N ALA A 41 -2.12 6.64 -1.10
CA ALA A 41 -3.28 7.44 -0.70
C ALA A 41 -4.09 6.74 0.40
N ASN A 42 -4.29 5.42 0.34
CA ASN A 42 -4.96 4.67 1.40
C ASN A 42 -4.16 4.72 2.72
N MET A 43 -2.82 4.61 2.65
CA MET A 43 -1.94 4.68 3.82
C MET A 43 -1.91 6.06 4.46
N ALA A 44 -1.90 7.11 3.65
CA ALA A 44 -1.77 8.50 4.08
C ALA A 44 -3.11 9.20 4.34
N HIS A 45 -4.23 8.49 4.17
CA HIS A 45 -5.57 9.06 4.40
C HIS A 45 -5.74 9.41 5.88
N ASP A 46 -5.91 10.70 6.18
CA ASP A 46 -5.96 11.25 7.55
C ASP A 46 -7.12 10.72 8.41
N GLN A 47 -8.26 10.43 7.78
CA GLN A 47 -9.43 9.84 8.43
C GLN A 47 -9.32 8.33 8.70
N THR A 48 -8.33 7.63 8.14
CA THR A 48 -8.08 6.22 8.47
C THR A 48 -7.59 6.13 9.91
N LYS A 49 -8.26 5.31 10.72
CA LYS A 49 -7.93 5.11 12.14
C LYS A 49 -7.56 3.66 12.46
N GLN A 50 -7.90 2.73 11.59
CA GLN A 50 -7.64 1.32 11.79
C GLN A 50 -7.05 0.71 10.52
N VAL A 51 -6.09 -0.19 10.71
CA VAL A 51 -5.48 -0.98 9.65
C VAL A 51 -5.39 -2.43 10.09
N GLY A 52 -5.74 -3.34 9.18
CA GLY A 52 -5.59 -4.77 9.36
C GLY A 52 -4.86 -5.38 8.17
N CYS A 53 -3.79 -6.12 8.42
CA CYS A 53 -2.99 -6.75 7.36
C CYS A 53 -2.95 -8.27 7.51
N SER A 54 -2.84 -8.96 6.37
CA SER A 54 -2.62 -10.40 6.28
C SER A 54 -1.50 -10.69 5.30
N VAL A 55 -0.65 -11.65 5.68
CA VAL A 55 0.46 -12.13 4.85
C VAL A 55 0.31 -13.63 4.67
N GLU A 56 0.20 -14.07 3.43
CA GLU A 56 0.05 -15.47 3.10
C GLU A 56 0.95 -15.89 1.93
N THR A 57 1.69 -16.99 2.14
CA THR A 57 2.56 -17.55 1.12
C THR A 57 1.81 -18.61 0.34
N CYS A 58 1.43 -18.27 -0.90
CA CYS A 58 0.76 -19.17 -1.83
C CYS A 58 1.79 -20.12 -2.47
N THR A 59 2.21 -21.14 -1.73
CA THR A 59 3.31 -22.06 -2.12
C THR A 59 3.09 -22.74 -3.46
N LYS A 60 1.85 -23.14 -3.79
CA LYS A 60 1.54 -23.77 -5.08
C LYS A 60 1.73 -22.83 -6.27
N GLN A 61 1.53 -21.53 -6.06
CA GLN A 61 1.62 -20.49 -7.09
C GLN A 61 2.96 -19.76 -7.08
N GLY A 62 3.79 -19.96 -6.05
CA GLY A 62 5.15 -19.42 -5.97
C GLY A 62 5.23 -17.93 -5.61
N PHE A 63 4.19 -17.34 -5.02
CA PHE A 63 4.20 -15.93 -4.58
C PHE A 63 3.76 -15.79 -3.12
N THR A 64 4.11 -14.64 -2.53
CA THR A 64 3.60 -14.21 -1.21
C THR A 64 2.66 -13.04 -1.42
N LEU A 65 1.46 -13.14 -0.87
CA LEU A 65 0.45 -12.10 -0.94
C LEU A 65 0.44 -11.32 0.37
N VAL A 66 0.49 -9.99 0.26
CA VAL A 66 0.27 -9.08 1.37
C VAL A 66 -0.96 -8.25 1.05
N VAL A 67 -1.94 -8.28 1.96
CA VAL A 67 -3.15 -7.47 1.86
C VAL A 67 -3.28 -6.65 3.13
N CYS A 68 -3.46 -5.34 2.99
CA CYS A 68 -3.87 -4.47 4.08
C CYS A 68 -5.21 -3.83 3.73
N GLN A 69 -6.10 -3.78 4.71
CA GLN A 69 -7.37 -3.05 4.64
C GLN A 69 -7.37 -1.93 5.66
N TYR A 70 -8.06 -0.86 5.30
CA TYR A 70 -8.20 0.37 6.06
C TYR A 70 -9.70 0.60 6.31
N ASP A 71 -10.05 1.32 7.37
CA ASP A 71 -11.44 1.58 7.74
C ASP A 71 -12.13 2.71 6.95
N LYS A 72 -11.52 3.12 5.83
CA LYS A 72 -11.98 4.17 4.91
C LYS A 72 -11.88 3.73 3.46
#